data_AF-I4EMB3-F1
#
_entry.id   AF-I4EMB3-F1
#
_cell.length_a   1.000
_cell.length_b   1.000
_cell.length_c   1.000
_cell.angle_alpha   90.00
_cell.angle_beta   90.00
_cell.angle_gamma   90.00
#
_symmetry.space_group_name_H-M   'P 1'
#
loop_
_entity.id
_entity.type
_entity.pdbx_description
1 polymer ?
#
loop_
_entity_poly.entity_id
_entity_poly.type
_entity_poly.pdbx_seq_one_letter_code
_entity_poly.pdbx_strand_id
1 'polypeptide(L)'
;MMPLTMSLEILAEAASALVPDRTVVGLRDVLAYRWIAWDDRPQTLRITARHRARIGSDDHVIAEIRNLTEDAESGEPLKSPVIEATVILSGGYPESPGSLLPHPEDGQPSRWQAGRLYPDVMFHGPSWQGVTAIDRTGTQGIVATLRTLPVDSFFRSKSDPRFVLEPVVLDAAGQVIGFWTMEHLASGKVIFPFRVEAIDLYGPSQPAGEDLACVAAIQLLGDQLVRSDIDVVTAEGRLWMRLTGWEDKRFELPSEFIPLIQASSHVEISTGWPEPIASFPYPERLQCRRLAATFPSDQGFWKRVWAQRVLSRRERDQFRQLRTPEIRQLEWLAARTAAKEAVQQLVKARYGLDLLHADIGISPDEEGRPLVGGAWTGTVDARPIISLAHSRGVAVAIAIIKDGDRGARIGIDIEHLCPRPAGFDEVAFTSSEREVLANLPADSREEWLIRCWCAKEAVAKALGTGLIEGPRSVAIAAVDLAGEQVAVRLAGELARRHPDLATISIVARTVRQDDLIVATTIWETADDWLPVLSDERR
;
A
#
# COMPACT_ATOMS: atom_id res chain seq x y z
N MET A 1 1.81 9.76 7.93
CA MET A 1 1.71 9.64 9.40
C MET A 1 2.62 10.68 10.02
N MET A 2 2.33 11.15 11.23
CA MET A 2 3.25 12.00 11.99
C MET A 2 4.41 11.15 12.52
N PRO A 3 5.68 11.54 12.30
CA PRO A 3 6.82 10.93 12.97
C PRO A 3 6.67 11.02 14.49
N LEU A 4 7.12 9.99 15.22
CA LEU A 4 7.12 10.00 16.69
C LEU A 4 7.84 11.26 17.20
N THR A 5 8.97 11.58 16.58
CA THR A 5 9.88 12.65 17.01
C THR A 5 9.28 14.05 16.83
N MET A 6 8.41 14.27 15.85
CA MET A 6 7.60 15.50 15.78
C MET A 6 6.59 15.58 16.91
N SER A 7 6.07 14.44 17.36
CA SER A 7 5.18 14.42 18.52
C SER A 7 5.96 14.75 19.80
N LEU A 8 7.20 14.26 19.93
CA LEU A 8 8.11 14.64 21.02
C LEU A 8 8.44 16.13 20.99
N GLU A 9 8.67 16.71 19.81
CA GLU A 9 8.86 18.14 19.64
C GLU A 9 7.65 18.94 20.14
N ILE A 10 6.43 18.53 19.77
CA ILE A 10 5.20 19.17 20.26
C ILE A 10 5.10 19.10 21.80
N LEU A 11 5.50 17.99 22.41
CA LEU A 11 5.53 17.85 23.88
C LEU A 11 6.57 18.80 24.50
N ALA A 12 7.77 18.88 23.91
CA ALA A 12 8.84 19.76 24.37
C ALA A 12 8.47 21.24 24.25
N GLU A 13 7.88 21.66 23.13
CA GLU A 13 7.35 23.01 22.91
C GLU A 13 6.29 23.39 23.96
N ALA A 14 5.37 22.47 24.28
CA ALA A 14 4.37 22.70 25.32
C ALA A 14 5.00 22.86 26.72
N ALA A 15 6.06 22.11 27.02
CA ALA A 15 6.78 22.23 28.28
C ALA A 15 7.61 23.53 28.35
N SER A 16 8.28 23.91 27.27
CA SER A 16 9.00 25.18 27.14
C SER A 16 8.07 26.38 27.28
N ALA A 17 6.86 26.32 26.70
CA ALA A 17 5.86 27.36 26.87
C ALA A 17 5.37 27.50 28.33
N LEU A 18 5.37 26.41 29.09
CA LEU A 18 5.00 26.40 30.50
C LEU A 18 6.13 26.90 31.41
N VAL A 19 7.39 26.68 31.03
CA VAL A 19 8.59 27.04 31.81
C VAL A 19 9.62 27.76 30.90
N PRO A 20 9.35 29.01 30.48
CA PRO A 20 10.05 29.68 29.37
C PRO A 20 11.53 30.02 29.59
N ASP A 21 11.98 30.13 30.85
CA ASP A 21 13.36 30.51 31.19
C ASP A 21 14.29 29.29 31.36
N ARG A 22 13.86 28.11 30.92
CA ARG A 22 14.61 26.85 31.06
C ARG A 22 14.86 26.22 29.70
N THR A 23 15.96 25.48 29.60
CA THR A 23 16.33 24.70 28.42
C THR A 23 15.81 23.27 28.57
N VAL A 24 15.17 22.73 27.53
CA VAL A 24 14.86 21.29 27.49
C VAL A 24 16.16 20.50 27.34
N VAL A 25 16.44 19.64 28.30
CA VAL A 25 17.66 18.82 28.36
C VAL A 25 17.40 17.33 28.19
N GLY A 26 16.14 16.92 28.16
CA GLY A 26 15.79 15.54 27.92
C GLY A 26 14.32 15.20 28.03
N LEU A 27 14.00 13.94 27.72
CA LEU A 27 12.70 13.32 27.88
C LEU A 27 12.86 12.01 28.64
N ARG A 28 11.84 11.60 29.39
CA ARG A 28 11.74 10.33 30.12
C ARG A 28 10.40 9.68 29.89
N ASP A 29 10.37 8.36 29.95
CA ASP A 29 9.16 7.54 29.92
C ASP A 29 8.23 7.91 28.76
N VAL A 30 8.79 8.01 27.55
CA VAL A 30 8.02 8.28 26.34
C VAL A 30 7.19 7.05 26.02
N LEU A 31 5.87 7.22 25.91
CA LEU A 31 4.94 6.17 25.54
C LEU A 31 4.00 6.67 24.43
N ALA A 32 4.10 6.07 23.25
CA ALA A 32 3.21 6.32 22.13
C ALA A 32 2.24 5.15 21.96
N TYR A 33 0.97 5.40 22.26
CA TYR A 33 -0.09 4.40 22.21
C TYR A 33 -0.70 4.26 20.82
N ARG A 34 -0.69 5.33 20.03
CA ARG A 34 -1.33 5.41 18.71
C ARG A 34 -0.55 6.35 17.79
N TRP A 35 -0.71 6.15 16.48
CA TRP A 35 -0.16 7.06 15.47
C TRP A 35 -1.12 8.20 15.17
N ILE A 36 -0.55 9.40 14.97
CA ILE A 36 -1.31 10.52 14.40
C ILE A 36 -1.25 10.41 12.87
N ALA A 37 -2.37 10.06 12.25
CA ALA A 37 -2.47 9.92 10.81
C ALA A 37 -3.21 11.10 10.17
N TRP A 38 -2.45 11.95 9.49
CA TRP A 38 -2.98 12.97 8.59
C TRP A 38 -3.43 12.29 7.29
N ASP A 39 -4.67 11.80 7.26
CA ASP A 39 -5.32 11.35 6.02
C ASP A 39 -5.75 12.59 5.17
N ASP A 40 -6.87 12.50 4.43
CA ASP A 40 -7.38 13.58 3.58
C ASP A 40 -8.12 14.70 4.33
N ARG A 41 -8.01 14.77 5.66
CA ARG A 41 -8.72 15.76 6.48
C ARG A 41 -7.85 16.29 7.62
N PRO A 42 -8.12 17.53 8.08
CA PRO A 42 -7.47 18.05 9.27
C PRO A 42 -7.83 17.19 10.50
N GLN A 43 -6.93 17.17 11.47
CA GLN A 43 -7.18 16.63 12.81
C GLN A 43 -6.97 17.74 13.83
N THR A 44 -7.75 17.68 14.91
CA THR A 44 -7.64 18.59 16.04
C THR A 44 -6.95 17.87 17.18
N LEU A 45 -5.78 18.38 17.58
CA LEU A 45 -5.02 17.83 18.69
C LEU A 45 -5.18 18.72 19.92
N ARG A 46 -5.26 18.10 21.10
CA ARG A 46 -5.14 18.78 22.40
C ARG A 46 -3.80 18.39 23.01
N ILE A 47 -3.01 19.39 23.35
CA ILE A 47 -1.73 19.22 24.03
C ILE A 47 -1.90 19.74 25.46
N THR A 48 -1.48 18.95 26.44
CA THR A 48 -1.53 19.33 27.86
C THR A 48 -0.14 19.20 28.45
N ALA A 49 0.39 20.26 29.06
CA ALA A 49 1.61 20.22 29.85
C ALA A 49 1.30 20.58 31.30
N ARG A 50 1.86 19.83 32.26
CA ARG A 50 1.69 20.04 33.70
C ARG A 50 3.03 19.94 34.40
N HIS A 51 3.44 21.00 35.09
CA HIS A 51 4.59 20.97 35.98
C HIS A 51 4.29 20.02 37.13
N ARG A 52 5.11 18.97 37.28
CA ARG A 52 4.89 17.90 38.26
C ARG A 52 5.70 18.15 39.52
N ALA A 53 6.99 18.42 39.34
CA ALA A 53 7.95 18.55 40.42
C ALA A 53 9.21 19.26 39.92
N ARG A 54 10.02 19.70 40.87
CA ARG A 54 11.41 20.08 40.65
C ARG A 54 12.30 19.11 41.42
N ILE A 55 13.20 18.42 40.74
CA ILE A 55 14.13 17.44 41.33
C ILE A 55 15.54 17.99 41.14
N GLY A 56 16.19 18.39 42.23
CA GLY A 56 17.45 19.13 42.16
C GLY A 56 17.29 20.47 41.42
N SER A 57 18.07 20.69 40.38
CA SER A 57 17.98 21.88 39.52
C SER A 57 16.88 21.82 38.46
N ASP A 58 16.31 20.64 38.24
CA ASP A 58 15.59 20.31 37.01
C ASP A 58 14.08 20.30 37.23
N ASP A 59 13.35 20.89 36.27
CA ASP A 59 11.90 20.92 36.23
C ASP A 59 11.39 19.70 35.44
N HIS A 60 10.49 18.93 36.05
CA HIS A 60 9.85 17.76 35.45
C HIS A 60 8.43 18.13 35.04
N VAL A 61 8.18 18.17 33.72
CA VAL A 61 6.88 18.52 33.15
C VAL A 61 6.29 17.27 32.47
N ILE A 62 5.13 16.81 32.93
CA ILE A 62 4.38 15.77 32.21
C ILE A 62 3.65 16.45 31.06
N ALA A 63 3.84 15.95 29.85
CA ALA A 63 3.15 16.44 28.66
C ALA A 63 2.48 15.28 27.90
N GLU A 64 1.25 15.51 27.41
CA GLU A 64 0.49 14.53 26.61
C GLU A 64 -0.18 15.17 25.39
N ILE A 65 -0.38 14.37 24.33
CA ILE A 65 -1.17 14.73 23.15
C ILE A 65 -2.40 13.82 23.08
N ARG A 66 -3.59 14.41 22.87
CA ARG A 66 -4.83 13.70 22.54
C ARG A 66 -5.31 14.11 21.15
N ASN A 67 -5.83 13.16 20.38
CA ASN A 67 -6.44 13.42 19.07
C ASN A 67 -7.96 13.52 19.23
N LEU A 68 -8.48 14.75 19.30
CA LEU A 68 -9.90 15.01 19.49
C LEU A 68 -10.74 14.63 18.27
N THR A 69 -10.12 14.59 17.08
CA THR A 69 -10.81 14.14 15.87
C THR A 69 -11.06 12.64 15.91
N GLU A 70 -10.09 11.86 16.36
CA GLU A 70 -10.25 10.42 16.58
C GLU A 70 -11.25 10.14 17.71
N ASP A 71 -11.12 10.83 18.85
CA ASP A 71 -12.01 10.67 20.01
C ASP A 71 -13.49 10.96 19.65
N ALA A 72 -13.74 11.90 18.74
CA ALA A 72 -15.10 12.23 18.28
C ALA A 72 -15.70 11.12 17.39
N GLU A 73 -14.87 10.37 16.67
CA GLU A 73 -15.33 9.27 15.81
C GLU A 73 -15.60 7.98 16.59
N SER A 74 -14.87 7.73 17.67
CA SER A 74 -15.05 6.56 18.52
C SER A 74 -16.31 6.62 19.38
N GLY A 75 -17.02 7.75 19.41
CA GLY A 75 -18.24 7.95 20.22
C GLY A 75 -17.97 8.21 21.71
N GLU A 76 -16.86 7.68 22.25
CA GLU A 76 -16.32 8.00 23.57
C GLU A 76 -14.81 8.30 23.48
N PRO A 77 -14.28 9.25 24.28
CA PRO A 77 -12.85 9.54 24.31
C PRO A 77 -12.04 8.32 24.74
N LEU A 78 -10.95 8.05 24.01
CA LEU A 78 -10.07 6.94 24.36
C LEU A 78 -9.38 7.20 25.70
N LYS A 79 -9.22 6.13 26.50
CA LYS A 79 -8.64 6.23 27.86
C LYS A 79 -7.21 6.78 27.83
N SER A 80 -6.35 6.20 27.00
CA SER A 80 -4.96 6.64 26.85
C SER A 80 -4.83 7.84 25.91
N PRO A 81 -3.86 8.74 26.14
CA PRO A 81 -3.47 9.74 25.15
C PRO A 81 -2.90 9.05 23.89
N VAL A 82 -2.65 9.83 22.85
CA VAL A 82 -1.89 9.36 21.68
C VAL A 82 -0.45 9.09 22.08
N ILE A 83 0.14 10.05 22.80
CA ILE A 83 1.50 9.99 23.32
C ILE A 83 1.59 10.79 24.62
N GLU A 84 2.44 10.33 25.52
CA GLU A 84 2.83 11.06 26.72
C GLU A 84 4.34 10.89 27.01
N ALA A 85 4.91 11.87 27.71
CA ALA A 85 6.28 11.83 28.19
C ALA A 85 6.46 12.77 29.40
N THR A 86 7.55 12.57 30.15
CA THR A 86 8.06 13.59 31.08
C THR A 86 9.20 14.36 30.40
N VAL A 87 9.00 15.65 30.16
CA VAL A 87 10.00 16.58 29.63
C VAL A 87 10.83 17.14 30.79
N ILE A 88 12.15 17.13 30.64
CA ILE A 88 13.10 17.61 31.63
C ILE A 88 13.67 18.94 31.17
N LEU A 89 13.55 19.96 32.01
CA LEU A 89 14.10 21.30 31.73
C LEU A 89 15.09 21.72 32.82
N SER A 90 16.20 22.35 32.43
CA SER A 90 17.23 22.82 33.34
C SER A 90 17.70 24.24 33.00
N GLY A 91 18.66 24.77 33.77
CA GLY A 91 19.24 26.11 33.52
C GLY A 91 20.14 26.20 32.29
N GLY A 92 20.51 25.06 31.72
CA GLY A 92 21.34 24.91 30.52
C GLY A 92 21.63 23.42 30.28
N TYR A 93 22.32 23.11 29.19
CA TYR A 93 22.68 21.72 28.89
C TYR A 93 23.68 21.17 29.92
N PRO A 94 23.51 19.90 30.37
CA PRO A 94 24.49 19.23 31.20
C PRO A 94 25.80 18.98 30.43
N GLU A 95 26.89 18.73 31.16
CA GLU A 95 28.15 18.32 30.54
C GLU A 95 27.99 16.98 29.80
N SER A 96 28.50 16.92 28.57
CA SER A 96 28.57 15.69 27.78
C SER A 96 29.39 14.63 28.52
N PRO A 97 28.85 13.42 28.74
CA PRO A 97 29.64 12.28 29.15
C PRO A 97 30.77 12.03 28.15
N GLY A 98 31.95 11.63 28.66
CA GLY A 98 33.07 11.23 27.80
C GLY A 98 32.96 9.80 27.27
N SER A 99 32.04 8.98 27.81
CA SER A 99 31.82 7.60 27.37
C SER A 99 30.81 7.52 26.23
N LEU A 100 31.23 6.92 25.12
CA LEU A 100 30.40 6.60 23.97
C LEU A 100 30.05 5.11 23.95
N LEU A 101 28.97 4.76 23.26
CA LEU A 101 28.68 3.38 22.91
C LEU A 101 29.84 2.79 22.07
N PRO A 102 30.22 1.52 22.32
CA PRO A 102 31.25 0.87 21.52
C PRO A 102 30.73 0.61 20.10
N HIS A 103 31.63 0.68 19.11
CA HIS A 103 31.32 0.21 17.77
C HIS A 103 31.16 -1.32 17.77
N PRO A 104 30.33 -1.90 16.87
CA PRO A 104 30.18 -3.35 16.78
C PRO A 104 31.51 -4.01 16.40
N GLU A 105 31.95 -4.99 17.20
CA GLU A 105 33.23 -5.71 17.00
C GLU A 105 33.25 -6.45 15.66
N ASP A 106 32.13 -7.07 15.29
CA ASP A 106 31.91 -7.81 14.06
C ASP A 106 31.51 -6.93 12.87
N GLY A 107 31.45 -5.60 13.05
CA GLY A 107 30.90 -4.66 12.08
C GLY A 107 31.59 -4.71 10.72
N GLN A 108 30.83 -4.94 9.66
CA GLN A 108 31.30 -4.88 8.26
C GLN A 108 30.68 -3.69 7.54
N PRO A 109 31.24 -3.23 6.40
CA PRO A 109 30.56 -2.25 5.56
C PRO A 109 29.16 -2.73 5.18
N SER A 110 28.18 -1.82 5.19
CA SER A 110 26.81 -2.17 4.78
C SER A 110 26.74 -2.54 3.31
N ARG A 111 25.81 -3.44 2.96
CA ARG A 111 25.49 -3.74 1.55
C ARG A 111 24.78 -2.59 0.84
N TRP A 112 24.23 -1.63 1.58
CA TRP A 112 23.48 -0.51 1.03
C TRP A 112 24.39 0.66 0.68
N GLN A 113 24.21 1.22 -0.51
CA GLN A 113 25.02 2.35 -0.98
C GLN A 113 24.46 3.69 -0.46
N ALA A 114 25.35 4.62 -0.10
CA ALA A 114 25.02 5.94 0.49
C ALA A 114 24.01 6.79 -0.32
N GLY A 115 23.92 6.63 -1.65
CA GLY A 115 22.91 7.32 -2.48
C GLY A 115 21.62 6.54 -2.74
N ARG A 116 21.51 5.32 -2.22
CA ARG A 116 20.43 4.37 -2.50
C ARG A 116 19.63 3.96 -1.27
N LEU A 117 20.01 4.45 -0.09
CA LEU A 117 19.34 4.20 1.18
C LEU A 117 17.83 4.46 1.11
N TYR A 118 17.41 5.66 0.71
CA TYR A 118 15.98 5.98 0.62
C TYR A 118 15.26 5.40 -0.59
N PRO A 119 15.78 5.53 -1.83
CA PRO A 119 15.10 4.96 -3.00
C PRO A 119 14.81 3.46 -2.88
N ASP A 120 15.73 2.70 -2.28
CA ASP A 120 15.67 1.23 -2.28
C ASP A 120 15.13 0.64 -0.96
N VAL A 121 15.29 1.32 0.17
CA VAL A 121 15.05 0.73 1.50
C VAL A 121 13.95 1.44 2.31
N MET A 122 13.82 2.76 2.22
CA MET A 122 12.98 3.56 3.14
C MET A 122 11.93 4.42 2.43
N PHE A 123 10.78 4.65 3.08
CA PHE A 123 9.67 5.45 2.51
C PHE A 123 9.79 6.97 2.77
N HIS A 124 10.79 7.41 3.52
CA HIS A 124 10.90 8.79 4.00
C HIS A 124 11.06 9.78 2.83
N GLY A 125 10.24 10.84 2.81
CA GLY A 125 10.35 11.93 1.84
C GLY A 125 11.53 12.84 2.12
N PRO A 126 11.95 13.72 1.17
CA PRO A 126 13.21 14.46 1.23
C PRO A 126 13.47 15.24 2.53
N SER A 127 12.43 15.81 3.14
CA SER A 127 12.51 16.54 4.42
C SER A 127 12.89 15.66 5.63
N TRP A 128 12.89 14.34 5.46
CA TRP A 128 13.14 13.34 6.52
C TRP A 128 14.32 12.41 6.16
N GLN A 129 15.08 12.72 5.11
CA GLN A 129 16.18 11.88 4.63
C GLN A 129 17.52 12.17 5.33
N GLY A 130 17.54 12.06 6.65
CA GLY A 130 18.68 12.46 7.48
C GLY A 130 19.84 11.46 7.57
N VAL A 131 19.72 10.23 7.07
CA VAL A 131 20.79 9.21 7.07
C VAL A 131 21.53 9.23 5.74
N THR A 132 22.81 9.56 5.74
CA THR A 132 23.60 9.69 4.50
C THR A 132 24.44 8.46 4.19
N ALA A 133 24.85 7.69 5.20
CA ALA A 133 25.63 6.47 5.02
C ALA A 133 25.41 5.49 6.18
N ILE A 134 25.52 4.19 5.88
CA ILE A 134 25.69 3.14 6.89
C ILE A 134 27.13 2.66 6.80
N ASP A 135 27.97 3.15 7.71
CA ASP A 135 29.42 2.97 7.67
C ASP A 135 29.83 1.56 8.08
N ARG A 136 29.24 1.04 9.16
CA ARG A 136 29.45 -0.34 9.63
C ARG A 136 28.17 -0.93 10.20
N THR A 137 27.95 -2.21 10.00
CA THR A 137 26.80 -2.94 10.52
C THR A 137 27.25 -4.32 11.01
N GLY A 138 26.83 -4.68 12.22
CA GLY A 138 27.16 -5.93 12.89
C GLY A 138 25.91 -6.56 13.51
N THR A 139 26.04 -7.73 14.12
CA THR A 139 24.90 -8.50 14.64
C THR A 139 24.14 -7.81 15.79
N GLN A 140 24.79 -6.90 16.52
CA GLN A 140 24.19 -6.18 17.65
C GLN A 140 24.50 -4.69 17.64
N GLY A 141 24.85 -4.14 16.48
CA GLY A 141 25.08 -2.70 16.39
C GLY A 141 25.32 -2.20 14.98
N ILE A 142 25.26 -0.89 14.85
CA ILE A 142 25.35 -0.19 13.56
C ILE A 142 25.96 1.19 13.79
N VAL A 143 26.76 1.63 12.83
CA VAL A 143 27.39 2.93 12.77
C VAL A 143 26.97 3.58 11.46
N ALA A 144 26.46 4.79 11.55
CA ALA A 144 25.93 5.54 10.43
C ALA A 144 26.35 7.00 10.49
N THR A 145 26.33 7.65 9.34
CA THR A 145 26.48 9.10 9.23
C THR A 145 25.10 9.70 9.02
N LEU A 146 24.75 10.68 9.87
CA LEU A 146 23.56 11.49 9.75
C LEU A 146 23.91 12.88 9.24
N ARG A 147 22.92 13.58 8.70
CA ARG A 147 23.00 14.98 8.32
C ARG A 147 21.83 15.76 8.88
N THR A 148 22.13 16.90 9.47
CA THR A 148 21.14 17.91 9.86
C THR A 148 20.50 18.52 8.60
N LEU A 149 19.17 18.45 8.50
CA LEU A 149 18.45 18.93 7.32
C LEU A 149 17.83 20.31 7.57
N PRO A 150 17.66 21.13 6.53
CA PRO A 150 16.88 22.36 6.63
C PRO A 150 15.41 22.05 6.93
N VAL A 151 14.80 22.88 7.79
CA VAL A 151 13.41 22.74 8.24
C VAL A 151 12.49 23.88 7.76
N ASP A 152 13.01 24.79 6.95
CA ASP A 152 12.34 25.97 6.37
C ASP A 152 11.06 25.64 5.59
N SER A 153 10.95 24.42 5.07
CA SER A 153 9.80 23.93 4.31
C SER A 153 8.71 23.25 5.16
N PHE A 154 8.89 23.10 6.47
CA PHE A 154 7.95 22.37 7.32
C PHE A 154 6.60 23.09 7.47
N PHE A 155 6.63 24.43 7.48
CA PHE A 155 5.44 25.24 7.69
C PHE A 155 5.23 26.23 6.55
N ARG A 156 4.08 26.15 5.90
CA ARG A 156 3.64 27.16 4.91
C ARG A 156 3.62 28.58 5.50
N SER A 157 3.35 28.72 6.80
CA SER A 157 3.19 30.00 7.50
C SER A 157 4.43 30.49 8.23
N LYS A 158 5.51 29.70 8.30
CA LYS A 158 6.72 30.05 9.06
C LYS A 158 7.96 29.55 8.31
N SER A 159 8.71 30.49 7.74
CA SER A 159 9.88 30.22 6.88
C SER A 159 11.16 29.88 7.63
N ASP A 160 11.26 30.24 8.91
CA ASP A 160 12.39 29.89 9.79
C ASP A 160 11.84 29.28 11.10
N PRO A 161 11.36 28.02 11.07
CA PRO A 161 10.98 27.32 12.28
C PRO A 161 12.21 27.01 13.11
N ARG A 162 12.13 27.36 14.40
CA ARG A 162 13.12 26.97 15.40
C ARG A 162 12.45 25.98 16.32
N PHE A 163 12.94 24.76 16.32
CA PHE A 163 12.47 23.69 17.17
C PHE A 163 13.21 23.73 18.51
N VAL A 164 12.58 23.17 19.54
CA VAL A 164 13.14 23.00 20.90
C VAL A 164 14.07 21.79 20.96
N LEU A 165 13.68 20.69 20.31
CA LEU A 165 14.49 19.50 20.07
C LEU A 165 15.07 19.56 18.65
N GLU A 166 15.39 18.39 18.10
CA GLU A 166 15.82 18.19 16.72
C GLU A 166 15.06 17.01 16.10
N PRO A 167 13.77 17.18 15.74
CA PRO A 167 12.90 16.07 15.39
C PRO A 167 13.39 15.29 14.17
N VAL A 168 14.06 15.95 13.22
CA VAL A 168 14.59 15.30 12.01
C VAL A 168 15.80 14.43 12.33
N VAL A 169 16.74 14.91 13.15
CA VAL A 169 17.90 14.10 13.55
C VAL A 169 17.49 12.97 14.48
N LEU A 170 16.56 13.23 15.41
CA LEU A 170 15.95 12.18 16.24
C LEU A 170 15.30 11.09 15.38
N ASP A 171 14.59 11.47 14.32
CA ASP A 171 13.95 10.50 13.42
C ASP A 171 15.00 9.72 12.66
N ALA A 172 16.03 10.41 12.13
CA ALA A 172 17.14 9.78 11.43
C ALA A 172 17.91 8.78 12.32
N ALA A 173 18.10 9.09 13.61
CA ALA A 173 18.67 8.15 14.58
C ALA A 173 17.83 6.87 14.72
N GLY A 174 16.49 6.99 14.78
CA GLY A 174 15.59 5.83 14.73
C GLY A 174 15.62 5.09 13.39
N GLN A 175 15.74 5.81 12.27
CA GLN A 175 15.84 5.22 10.92
C GLN A 175 17.07 4.32 10.77
N VAL A 176 18.18 4.60 11.47
CA VAL A 176 19.37 3.74 11.51
C VAL A 176 19.02 2.32 11.96
N ILE A 177 18.11 2.17 12.94
CA ILE A 177 17.61 0.85 13.38
C ILE A 177 16.78 0.20 12.27
N GLY A 178 16.01 1.00 11.53
CA GLY A 178 15.29 0.54 10.34
C GLY A 178 16.23 -0.01 9.26
N PHE A 179 17.36 0.66 8.98
CA PHE A 179 18.34 0.15 8.03
C PHE A 179 18.97 -1.16 8.50
N TRP A 180 19.28 -1.26 9.80
CA TRP A 180 19.80 -2.47 10.41
C TRP A 180 18.82 -3.65 10.25
N THR A 181 17.54 -3.45 10.57
CA THR A 181 16.52 -4.50 10.45
C THR A 181 16.29 -4.94 9.00
N MET A 182 16.31 -4.01 8.05
CA MET A 182 16.22 -4.31 6.62
C MET A 182 17.43 -5.09 6.07
N GLU A 183 18.60 -4.90 6.68
CA GLU A 183 19.83 -5.60 6.29
C GLU A 183 19.93 -7.01 6.90
N HIS A 184 19.68 -7.13 8.20
CA HIS A 184 19.97 -8.34 8.98
C HIS A 184 18.79 -9.31 9.13
N LEU A 185 17.54 -8.84 9.03
CA LEU A 185 16.38 -9.68 9.30
C LEU A 185 15.79 -10.29 8.02
N ALA A 186 15.32 -11.54 8.14
CA ALA A 186 14.57 -12.22 7.09
C ALA A 186 13.09 -11.82 7.09
N SER A 187 12.53 -11.55 8.27
CA SER A 187 11.11 -11.22 8.51
C SER A 187 10.98 -10.11 9.58
N GLY A 188 9.82 -9.48 9.66
CA GLY A 188 9.54 -8.40 10.63
C GLY A 188 10.51 -7.22 10.47
N LYS A 189 10.79 -6.82 9.23
CA LYS A 189 11.83 -5.83 8.90
C LYS A 189 11.36 -4.38 9.03
N VAL A 190 10.05 -4.16 8.93
CA VAL A 190 9.49 -2.81 9.07
C VAL A 190 9.25 -2.55 10.54
N ILE A 191 9.79 -1.46 11.05
CA ILE A 191 9.71 -1.14 12.47
C ILE A 191 9.08 0.24 12.70
N PHE A 192 8.37 0.39 13.81
CA PHE A 192 7.84 1.67 14.26
C PHE A 192 8.05 1.85 15.76
N PRO A 193 8.55 3.02 16.19
CA PRO A 193 8.83 3.27 17.59
C PRO A 193 7.54 3.51 18.37
N PHE A 194 7.49 2.97 19.60
CA PHE A 194 6.34 3.15 20.49
C PHE A 194 6.74 3.48 21.93
N ARG A 195 8.02 3.31 22.30
CA ARG A 195 8.52 3.63 23.63
C ARG A 195 9.97 4.11 23.57
N VAL A 196 10.30 5.08 24.42
CA VAL A 196 11.68 5.50 24.67
C VAL A 196 11.85 5.71 26.17
N GLU A 197 12.86 5.08 26.79
CA GLU A 197 13.12 5.22 28.22
C GLU A 197 13.66 6.62 28.55
N ALA A 198 14.70 7.05 27.83
CA ALA A 198 15.28 8.37 28.00
C ALA A 198 15.82 8.94 26.70
N ILE A 199 15.71 10.26 26.57
CA ILE A 199 16.46 11.07 25.60
C ILE A 199 17.22 12.11 26.41
N ASP A 200 18.53 12.23 26.21
CA ASP A 200 19.40 13.20 26.86
C ASP A 200 20.06 14.09 25.82
N LEU A 201 20.07 15.41 26.08
CA LEU A 201 20.66 16.44 25.23
C LEU A 201 21.80 17.13 25.97
N TYR A 202 22.97 17.17 25.36
CA TYR A 202 24.21 17.71 25.95
C TYR A 202 24.68 19.01 25.29
N GLY A 203 23.89 19.57 24.38
CA GLY A 203 24.24 20.81 23.69
C GLY A 203 23.12 21.33 22.79
N PRO A 204 23.30 22.55 22.26
CA PRO A 204 22.31 23.18 21.38
C PRO A 204 22.17 22.45 20.04
N SER A 205 21.10 22.77 19.33
CA SER A 205 20.87 22.40 17.93
C SER A 205 22.08 22.63 17.05
N GLN A 206 22.30 21.71 16.11
CA GLN A 206 23.39 21.77 15.15
C GLN A 206 22.92 22.51 13.88
N PRO A 207 23.76 23.36 13.27
CA PRO A 207 23.41 24.04 12.02
C PRO A 207 23.07 23.05 10.91
N ALA A 208 22.15 23.42 10.01
CA ALA A 208 21.81 22.58 8.86
C ALA A 208 23.03 22.33 7.94
N GLY A 209 23.18 21.09 7.48
CA GLY A 209 24.28 20.65 6.63
C GLY A 209 25.44 20.00 7.40
N GLU A 210 25.44 20.08 8.73
CA GLU A 210 26.43 19.39 9.57
C GLU A 210 26.24 17.86 9.54
N ASP A 211 27.37 17.16 9.47
CA ASP A 211 27.44 15.71 9.55
C ASP A 211 27.63 15.27 11.01
N LEU A 212 26.89 14.24 11.40
CA LEU A 212 26.88 13.68 12.75
C LEU A 212 27.14 12.18 12.67
N ALA A 213 27.99 11.66 13.56
CA ALA A 213 28.14 10.22 13.69
C ALA A 213 27.02 9.66 14.58
N CYS A 214 26.43 8.54 14.18
CA CYS A 214 25.40 7.84 14.92
C CYS A 214 25.86 6.40 15.18
N VAL A 215 25.89 6.00 16.45
CA VAL A 215 26.23 4.65 16.88
C VAL A 215 25.05 4.08 17.63
N ALA A 216 24.56 2.92 17.21
CA ALA A 216 23.48 2.23 17.91
C ALA A 216 23.89 0.82 18.34
N ALA A 217 23.60 0.48 19.59
CA ALA A 217 23.62 -0.88 20.12
C ALA A 217 22.20 -1.46 20.04
N ILE A 218 22.05 -2.65 19.47
CA ILE A 218 20.75 -3.21 19.07
C ILE A 218 20.55 -4.59 19.69
N GLN A 219 19.36 -4.78 20.27
CA GLN A 219 18.92 -6.04 20.85
C GLN A 219 17.55 -6.44 20.31
N LEU A 220 17.43 -7.64 19.76
CA LEU A 220 16.14 -8.24 19.44
C LEU A 220 15.48 -8.78 20.71
N LEU A 221 14.22 -8.42 20.92
CA LEU A 221 13.40 -8.88 22.03
C LEU A 221 12.30 -9.79 21.47
N GLY A 222 12.65 -11.07 21.32
CA GLY A 222 11.78 -12.05 20.65
C GLY A 222 11.62 -11.77 19.15
N ASP A 223 10.44 -12.07 18.61
CA ASP A 223 10.10 -11.92 17.20
C ASP A 223 9.38 -10.60 16.86
N GLN A 224 8.88 -9.89 17.87
CA GLN A 224 8.00 -8.72 17.68
C GLN A 224 8.62 -7.38 18.03
N LEU A 225 9.73 -7.36 18.77
CA LEU A 225 10.30 -6.12 19.30
C LEU A 225 11.81 -6.02 19.02
N VAL A 226 12.27 -4.80 18.86
CA VAL A 226 13.69 -4.44 18.89
C VAL A 226 13.88 -3.30 19.88
N ARG A 227 14.94 -3.40 20.69
CA ARG A 227 15.38 -2.36 21.62
C ARG A 227 16.74 -1.84 21.19
N SER A 228 16.99 -0.54 21.33
CA SER A 228 18.26 0.07 20.98
C SER A 228 18.64 1.21 21.92
N ASP A 229 19.95 1.34 22.13
CA ASP A 229 20.56 2.54 22.69
C ASP A 229 21.36 3.23 21.58
N ILE A 230 21.26 4.56 21.47
CA ILE A 230 21.77 5.33 20.34
C ILE A 230 22.52 6.55 20.83
N ASP A 231 23.75 6.72 20.36
CA ASP A 231 24.56 7.92 20.54
C ASP A 231 24.63 8.70 19.24
N VAL A 232 24.38 10.01 19.30
CA VAL A 232 24.63 10.96 18.22
C VAL A 232 25.74 11.91 18.64
N VAL A 233 26.78 11.98 17.82
CA VAL A 233 28.06 12.61 18.11
C VAL A 233 28.33 13.70 17.06
N THR A 234 28.77 14.87 17.51
CA THR A 234 29.12 15.98 16.60
C THR A 234 30.38 15.67 15.80
N ALA A 235 30.66 16.48 14.77
CA ALA A 235 31.89 16.38 13.97
C ALA A 235 33.17 16.50 14.83
N GLU A 236 33.11 17.19 15.98
CA GLU A 236 34.23 17.30 16.93
C GLU A 236 34.37 16.08 17.86
N GLY A 237 33.57 15.04 17.68
CA GLY A 237 33.63 13.81 18.49
C GLY A 237 32.99 13.94 19.88
N ARG A 238 32.14 14.96 20.11
CA ARG A 238 31.44 15.16 21.37
C ARG A 238 30.06 14.50 21.33
N LEU A 239 29.68 13.75 22.37
CA LEU A 239 28.32 13.24 22.51
C LEU A 239 27.36 14.42 22.61
N TRP A 240 26.42 14.49 21.67
CA TRP A 240 25.43 15.56 21.62
C TRP A 240 24.07 15.09 22.12
N MET A 241 23.71 13.86 21.79
CA MET A 241 22.44 13.27 22.18
C MET A 241 22.60 11.78 22.46
N ARG A 242 21.93 11.29 23.53
CA ARG A 242 21.81 9.87 23.82
C ARG A 242 20.35 9.48 23.93
N LEU A 243 19.96 8.42 23.23
CA LEU A 243 18.66 7.79 23.34
C LEU A 243 18.87 6.43 24.02
N THR A 244 18.22 6.22 25.14
CA THR A 244 18.30 4.96 25.90
C THR A 244 16.95 4.27 25.85
N GLY A 245 16.97 2.97 25.61
CA GLY A 245 15.78 2.13 25.56
C GLY A 245 14.77 2.57 24.52
N TRP A 246 15.24 2.88 23.32
CA TRP A 246 14.40 3.08 22.15
C TRP A 246 13.81 1.73 21.74
N GLU A 247 12.48 1.60 21.74
CA GLU A 247 11.80 0.35 21.43
C GLU A 247 10.85 0.51 20.23
N ASP A 248 11.03 -0.37 19.25
CA ASP A 248 10.20 -0.47 18.07
C ASP A 248 9.44 -1.79 18.01
N LYS A 249 8.19 -1.72 17.53
CA LYS A 249 7.43 -2.90 17.13
C LYS A 249 7.80 -3.26 15.70
N ARG A 250 8.04 -4.54 15.46
CA ARG A 250 8.31 -5.15 14.16
C ARG A 250 7.02 -5.59 13.48
N PHE A 251 6.93 -5.35 12.17
CA PHE A 251 5.78 -5.64 11.32
C PHE A 251 6.21 -6.50 10.13
N GLU A 252 5.41 -7.53 9.86
CA GLU A 252 5.63 -8.42 8.72
C GLU A 252 5.12 -7.77 7.44
N LEU A 253 5.95 -7.74 6.40
CA LEU A 253 5.55 -7.29 5.07
C LEU A 253 6.00 -8.34 4.05
N PRO A 254 5.06 -9.03 3.37
CA PRO A 254 5.41 -9.97 2.31
C PRO A 254 6.20 -9.27 1.20
N SER A 255 7.09 -10.01 0.52
CA SER A 255 8.04 -9.42 -0.43
C SER A 255 7.36 -8.72 -1.61
N GLU A 256 6.20 -9.23 -2.04
CA GLU A 256 5.37 -8.62 -3.09
C GLU A 256 4.84 -7.23 -2.70
N PHE A 257 4.77 -6.92 -1.41
CA PHE A 257 4.30 -5.62 -0.90
C PHE A 257 5.43 -4.67 -0.47
N ILE A 258 6.70 -5.05 -0.61
CA ILE A 258 7.86 -4.13 -0.44
C ILE A 258 7.70 -2.80 -1.19
N PRO A 259 7.11 -2.73 -2.41
CA PRO A 259 6.85 -1.47 -3.09
C PRO A 259 6.03 -0.45 -2.29
N LEU A 260 5.23 -0.89 -1.32
CA LEU A 260 4.44 0.00 -0.45
C LEU A 260 5.31 0.87 0.47
N ILE A 261 6.51 0.42 0.80
CA ILE A 261 7.44 1.09 1.73
C ILE A 261 8.66 1.68 1.03
N GLN A 262 8.70 1.67 -0.31
CA GLN A 262 9.74 2.33 -1.08
C GLN A 262 9.33 3.76 -1.43
N ALA A 263 10.28 4.68 -1.41
CA ALA A 263 10.05 6.06 -1.84
C ALA A 263 9.64 6.14 -3.32
N SER A 264 10.13 5.24 -4.16
CA SER A 264 9.75 5.16 -5.58
C SER A 264 8.27 4.81 -5.74
N SER A 265 7.54 5.66 -6.45
CA SER A 265 6.09 5.56 -6.64
C SER A 265 5.66 4.74 -7.86
N HIS A 266 6.61 4.08 -8.53
CA HIS A 266 6.41 3.39 -9.81
C HIS A 266 6.67 1.88 -9.73
N VAL A 267 6.96 1.34 -8.55
CA VAL A 267 7.20 -0.09 -8.39
C VAL A 267 5.87 -0.81 -8.24
N GLU A 268 5.73 -1.86 -9.04
CA GLU A 268 4.54 -2.68 -9.15
C GLU A 268 4.40 -3.68 -8.00
N ILE A 269 3.18 -3.81 -7.48
CA ILE A 269 2.79 -4.77 -6.45
C ILE A 269 2.21 -6.03 -7.11
N SER A 270 1.41 -5.87 -8.16
CA SER A 270 0.84 -7.00 -8.90
C SER A 270 1.86 -7.63 -9.86
N THR A 271 1.58 -8.86 -10.29
CA THR A 271 2.42 -9.58 -11.26
C THR A 271 1.78 -9.53 -12.65
N GLY A 272 2.59 -9.34 -13.69
CA GLY A 272 2.17 -9.53 -15.08
C GLY A 272 1.66 -10.96 -15.31
N TRP A 273 0.51 -11.08 -15.96
CA TRP A 273 -0.14 -12.36 -16.21
C TRP A 273 -0.54 -12.47 -17.69
N PRO A 274 0.39 -12.84 -18.58
CA PRO A 274 0.16 -12.86 -20.03
C PRO A 274 -0.70 -14.02 -20.53
N GLU A 275 -0.78 -15.13 -19.81
CA GLU A 275 -1.49 -16.35 -20.24
C GLU A 275 -2.97 -16.11 -20.57
N PRO A 276 -3.76 -15.37 -19.77
CA PRO A 276 -5.15 -15.00 -20.08
C PRO A 276 -5.35 -14.20 -21.37
N ILE A 277 -4.28 -13.57 -21.89
CA ILE A 277 -4.35 -12.69 -23.07
C ILE A 277 -3.53 -13.21 -24.26
N ALA A 278 -2.77 -14.29 -24.10
CA ALA A 278 -1.80 -14.77 -25.10
C ALA A 278 -2.42 -15.19 -26.44
N SER A 279 -3.67 -15.66 -26.43
CA SER A 279 -4.38 -16.17 -27.63
C SER A 279 -5.23 -15.12 -28.34
N PHE A 280 -5.13 -13.83 -27.96
CA PHE A 280 -5.70 -12.73 -28.73
C PHE A 280 -4.71 -12.32 -29.84
N PRO A 281 -5.14 -12.09 -31.10
CA PRO A 281 -4.29 -11.63 -32.20
C PRO A 281 -3.27 -10.48 -31.98
N TYR A 282 -3.43 -9.61 -30.97
CA TYR A 282 -2.52 -8.50 -30.62
C TYR A 282 -2.34 -8.43 -29.08
N PRO A 283 -1.72 -9.45 -28.46
CA PRO A 283 -1.58 -9.52 -27.01
C PRO A 283 -0.70 -8.38 -26.45
N GLU A 284 0.14 -7.77 -27.29
CA GLU A 284 1.00 -6.64 -26.93
C GLU A 284 0.23 -5.34 -26.67
N ARG A 285 -1.02 -5.23 -27.12
CA ARG A 285 -1.91 -4.08 -26.86
C ARG A 285 -2.69 -4.22 -25.56
N LEU A 286 -2.53 -5.35 -24.90
CA LEU A 286 -3.26 -5.74 -23.70
C LEU A 286 -2.31 -5.79 -22.51
N GLN A 287 -2.83 -5.48 -21.34
CA GLN A 287 -2.16 -5.78 -20.08
C GLN A 287 -3.10 -6.61 -19.22
N CYS A 288 -2.57 -7.68 -18.65
CA CYS A 288 -3.29 -8.50 -17.69
C CYS A 288 -2.40 -8.70 -16.46
N ARG A 289 -3.00 -8.52 -15.29
CA ARG A 289 -2.30 -8.43 -14.01
C ARG A 289 -3.03 -9.28 -12.97
N ARG A 290 -2.27 -9.91 -12.08
CA ARG A 290 -2.80 -10.69 -10.95
C ARG A 290 -2.14 -10.28 -9.64
N LEU A 291 -2.90 -10.35 -8.55
CA LEU A 291 -2.40 -10.03 -7.22
C LEU A 291 -3.12 -10.87 -6.15
N ALA A 292 -2.35 -11.42 -5.22
CA ALA A 292 -2.89 -12.00 -4.00
C ALA A 292 -3.41 -10.89 -3.07
N ALA A 293 -4.62 -11.06 -2.56
CA ALA A 293 -5.34 -10.12 -1.71
C ALA A 293 -5.27 -10.53 -0.22
N THR A 294 -4.09 -10.91 0.25
CA THR A 294 -3.90 -11.45 1.61
C THR A 294 -2.66 -10.87 2.28
N PHE A 295 -2.75 -10.56 3.59
CA PHE A 295 -1.57 -10.36 4.44
C PHE A 295 -1.50 -11.44 5.52
N PRO A 296 -0.32 -11.98 5.83
CA PRO A 296 -0.14 -13.03 6.84
C PRO A 296 -0.38 -12.54 8.28
N SER A 297 0.00 -11.29 8.60
CA SER A 297 -0.19 -10.65 9.91
C SER A 297 -0.31 -9.12 9.77
N ASP A 298 -0.67 -8.42 10.86
CA ASP A 298 -0.84 -6.94 10.92
C ASP A 298 -1.72 -6.33 9.79
N GLN A 299 -2.70 -7.10 9.31
CA GLN A 299 -3.57 -6.78 8.17
C GLN A 299 -4.15 -5.37 8.22
N GLY A 300 -4.64 -4.92 9.38
CA GLY A 300 -5.29 -3.62 9.53
C GLY A 300 -4.35 -2.44 9.21
N PHE A 301 -3.07 -2.55 9.59
CA PHE A 301 -2.08 -1.52 9.31
C PHE A 301 -1.74 -1.48 7.81
N TRP A 302 -1.35 -2.63 7.25
CA TRP A 302 -0.92 -2.72 5.85
C TRP A 302 -2.04 -2.42 4.86
N LYS A 303 -3.28 -2.81 5.18
CA LYS A 303 -4.46 -2.42 4.41
C LYS A 303 -4.59 -0.90 4.28
N ARG A 304 -4.35 -0.15 5.36
CA ARG A 304 -4.42 1.33 5.33
C ARG A 304 -3.28 1.92 4.51
N VAL A 305 -2.05 1.44 4.69
CA VAL A 305 -0.89 1.89 3.90
C VAL A 305 -1.13 1.64 2.41
N TRP A 306 -1.56 0.42 2.06
CA TRP A 306 -1.87 0.04 0.70
C TRP A 306 -2.95 0.94 0.07
N ALA A 307 -4.06 1.16 0.78
CA ALA A 307 -5.11 2.06 0.33
C ALA A 307 -4.60 3.48 0.08
N GLN A 308 -3.73 4.01 0.95
CA GLN A 308 -3.17 5.36 0.81
C GLN A 308 -2.19 5.48 -0.37
N ARG A 309 -1.44 4.42 -0.69
CA ARG A 309 -0.46 4.41 -1.79
C ARG A 309 -1.11 4.23 -3.16
N VAL A 310 -2.20 3.47 -3.25
CA VAL A 310 -2.78 3.06 -4.54
C VAL A 310 -4.04 3.84 -4.91
N LEU A 311 -4.92 4.13 -3.96
CA LEU A 311 -6.22 4.71 -4.26
C LEU A 311 -6.16 6.22 -4.46
N SER A 312 -6.92 6.72 -5.42
CA SER A 312 -7.20 8.16 -5.54
C SER A 312 -8.01 8.65 -4.33
N ARG A 313 -8.06 9.96 -4.11
CA ARG A 313 -8.85 10.56 -3.00
C ARG A 313 -10.30 10.07 -2.98
N ARG A 314 -10.96 10.07 -4.14
CA ARG A 314 -12.35 9.61 -4.29
C ARG A 314 -12.50 8.13 -3.96
N GLU A 315 -11.56 7.29 -4.40
CA GLU A 315 -11.59 5.86 -4.09
C GLU A 315 -11.31 5.59 -2.60
N ARG A 316 -10.47 6.40 -1.93
CA ARG A 316 -10.27 6.32 -0.48
C ARG A 316 -11.56 6.63 0.28
N ASP A 317 -12.32 7.63 -0.17
CA ASP A 317 -13.62 7.93 0.43
C ASP A 317 -14.60 6.76 0.29
N GLN A 318 -14.65 6.13 -0.90
CA GLN A 318 -15.44 4.93 -1.14
C GLN A 318 -14.98 3.75 -0.25
N PHE A 319 -13.66 3.55 -0.15
CA PHE A 319 -13.07 2.46 0.62
C PHE A 319 -13.43 2.56 2.11
N ARG A 320 -13.38 3.77 2.70
CA ARG A 320 -13.79 4.01 4.10
C ARG A 320 -15.29 3.73 4.36
N GLN A 321 -16.11 3.79 3.31
CA GLN A 321 -17.56 3.54 3.40
C GLN A 321 -17.92 2.06 3.22
N LEU A 322 -16.99 1.19 2.81
CA LEU A 322 -17.27 -0.23 2.70
C LEU A 322 -17.69 -0.81 4.05
N ARG A 323 -18.78 -1.59 4.04
CA ARG A 323 -19.31 -2.32 5.20
C ARG A 323 -19.22 -3.84 5.00
N THR A 324 -18.27 -4.27 4.18
CA THR A 324 -18.01 -5.68 3.87
C THR A 324 -16.97 -6.26 4.81
N PRO A 325 -16.90 -7.60 4.95
CA PRO A 325 -15.80 -8.27 5.65
C PRO A 325 -14.43 -7.82 5.14
N GLU A 326 -13.43 -7.83 6.01
CA GLU A 326 -12.07 -7.32 5.70
C GLU A 326 -11.44 -8.01 4.49
N ILE A 327 -11.62 -9.33 4.35
CA ILE A 327 -11.16 -10.09 3.18
C ILE A 327 -11.72 -9.52 1.86
N ARG A 328 -13.00 -9.09 1.85
CA ARG A 328 -13.63 -8.48 0.67
C ARG A 328 -13.10 -7.07 0.40
N GLN A 329 -12.72 -6.34 1.45
CA GLN A 329 -12.05 -5.04 1.29
C GLN A 329 -10.66 -5.21 0.66
N LEU A 330 -9.91 -6.25 1.08
CA LEU A 330 -8.62 -6.59 0.49
C LEU A 330 -8.76 -7.01 -0.98
N GLU A 331 -9.73 -7.86 -1.31
CA GLU A 331 -10.02 -8.25 -2.70
C GLU A 331 -10.36 -7.03 -3.58
N TRP A 332 -11.18 -6.11 -3.05
CA TRP A 332 -11.54 -4.86 -3.73
C TRP A 332 -10.32 -3.97 -3.99
N LEU A 333 -9.40 -3.88 -3.02
CA LEU A 333 -8.18 -3.10 -3.10
C LEU A 333 -7.17 -3.75 -4.07
N ALA A 334 -7.05 -5.07 -4.03
CA ALA A 334 -6.21 -5.86 -4.93
C ALA A 334 -6.66 -5.72 -6.40
N ALA A 335 -7.95 -5.83 -6.66
CA ALA A 335 -8.50 -5.70 -8.02
C ALA A 335 -8.23 -4.31 -8.62
N ARG A 336 -8.36 -3.25 -7.81
CA ARG A 336 -8.02 -1.88 -8.22
C ARG A 336 -6.53 -1.67 -8.42
N THR A 337 -5.70 -2.29 -7.58
CA THR A 337 -4.24 -2.26 -7.74
C THR A 337 -3.84 -2.88 -9.07
N ALA A 338 -4.31 -4.10 -9.35
CA ALA A 338 -4.05 -4.79 -10.62
C ALA A 338 -4.54 -3.97 -11.82
N ALA A 339 -5.73 -3.36 -11.74
CA ALA A 339 -6.27 -2.54 -12.83
C ALA A 339 -5.46 -1.26 -13.07
N LYS A 340 -5.06 -0.56 -12.00
CA LYS A 340 -4.26 0.67 -12.09
C LYS A 340 -2.87 0.39 -12.67
N GLU A 341 -2.24 -0.71 -12.26
CA GLU A 341 -0.93 -1.10 -12.82
C GLU A 341 -1.04 -1.55 -14.28
N ALA A 342 -2.11 -2.27 -14.66
CA ALA A 342 -2.37 -2.57 -16.08
C ALA A 342 -2.54 -1.30 -16.93
N VAL A 343 -3.26 -0.31 -16.41
CA VAL A 343 -3.43 1.01 -17.05
C VAL A 343 -2.11 1.78 -17.12
N GLN A 344 -1.37 1.85 -16.02
CA GLN A 344 -0.08 2.54 -15.96
C GLN A 344 0.88 1.99 -17.02
N GLN A 345 1.00 0.67 -17.12
CA GLN A 345 1.87 0.02 -18.10
C GLN A 345 1.46 0.36 -19.55
N LEU A 346 0.16 0.31 -19.87
CA LEU A 346 -0.32 0.67 -21.21
C LEU A 346 -0.06 2.14 -21.54
N VAL A 347 -0.35 3.03 -20.60
CA VAL A 347 -0.20 4.47 -20.79
C VAL A 347 1.27 4.85 -20.91
N LYS A 348 2.15 4.22 -20.12
CA LYS A 348 3.61 4.37 -20.23
C LYS A 348 4.12 3.87 -21.57
N ALA A 349 3.70 2.67 -22.00
CA ALA A 349 4.15 2.09 -23.26
C ALA A 349 3.70 2.90 -24.48
N ARG A 350 2.45 3.41 -24.48
CA ARG A 350 1.87 4.12 -25.63
C ARG A 350 2.22 5.61 -25.67
N TYR A 351 2.20 6.28 -24.52
CA TYR A 351 2.32 7.74 -24.44
C TYR A 351 3.59 8.22 -23.72
N GLY A 352 4.41 7.32 -23.17
CA GLY A 352 5.58 7.69 -22.37
C GLY A 352 5.24 8.35 -21.03
N LEU A 353 3.97 8.29 -20.60
CA LEU A 353 3.50 8.89 -19.35
C LEU A 353 3.65 7.90 -18.20
N ASP A 354 4.55 8.20 -17.27
CA ASP A 354 4.75 7.39 -16.08
C ASP A 354 3.82 7.86 -14.94
N LEU A 355 2.63 7.26 -14.87
CA LEU A 355 1.58 7.66 -13.94
C LEU A 355 1.78 7.03 -12.56
N LEU A 356 1.39 7.74 -11.50
CA LEU A 356 1.24 7.12 -10.17
C LEU A 356 -0.10 6.40 -10.08
N HIS A 357 -0.15 5.32 -9.31
CA HIS A 357 -1.39 4.54 -9.13
C HIS A 357 -2.56 5.40 -8.61
N ALA A 358 -2.28 6.34 -7.70
CA ALA A 358 -3.27 7.25 -7.13
C ALA A 358 -3.80 8.30 -8.13
N ASP A 359 -3.07 8.58 -9.22
CA ASP A 359 -3.49 9.51 -10.29
C ASP A 359 -4.42 8.84 -11.32
N ILE A 360 -4.47 7.51 -11.30
CA ILE A 360 -5.39 6.70 -12.11
C ILE A 360 -6.64 6.46 -11.28
N GLY A 361 -7.67 7.28 -11.47
CA GLY A 361 -8.96 7.09 -10.81
C GLY A 361 -9.78 5.98 -11.49
N ILE A 362 -10.51 5.19 -10.68
CA ILE A 362 -11.50 4.23 -11.18
C ILE A 362 -12.86 4.57 -10.57
N SER A 363 -13.86 4.83 -11.42
CA SER A 363 -15.24 5.11 -11.01
C SER A 363 -16.23 4.32 -11.85
N PRO A 364 -17.40 3.93 -11.30
CA PRO A 364 -18.45 3.33 -12.12
C PRO A 364 -19.01 4.35 -13.14
N ASP A 365 -19.37 3.90 -14.34
CA ASP A 365 -20.26 4.61 -15.27
C ASP A 365 -21.74 4.43 -14.87
N GLU A 366 -22.67 4.86 -15.73
CA GLU A 366 -24.12 4.77 -15.47
C GLU A 366 -24.61 3.31 -15.36
N GLU A 367 -23.97 2.39 -16.08
CA GLU A 367 -24.26 0.95 -16.04
C GLU A 367 -23.50 0.19 -14.96
N GLY A 368 -22.48 0.80 -14.35
CA GLY A 368 -21.65 0.22 -13.28
C GLY A 368 -20.27 -0.26 -13.72
N ARG A 369 -19.87 -0.04 -14.98
CA ARG A 369 -18.53 -0.40 -15.47
C ARG A 369 -17.44 0.48 -14.88
N PRO A 370 -16.26 -0.08 -14.62
CA PRO A 370 -15.12 0.71 -14.21
C PRO A 370 -14.62 1.61 -15.36
N LEU A 371 -14.81 2.92 -15.21
CA LEU A 371 -14.26 3.96 -16.06
C LEU A 371 -12.93 4.47 -15.48
N VAL A 372 -11.90 4.50 -16.33
CA VAL A 372 -10.60 5.08 -16.01
C VAL A 372 -10.66 6.60 -16.15
N GLY A 373 -10.16 7.29 -15.12
CA GLY A 373 -10.12 8.75 -15.03
C GLY A 373 -8.81 9.27 -14.45
N GLY A 374 -8.67 10.59 -14.44
CA GLY A 374 -7.49 11.30 -13.94
C GLY A 374 -7.18 12.54 -14.76
N ALA A 375 -6.37 13.45 -14.22
CA ALA A 375 -6.01 14.70 -14.90
C ALA A 375 -5.27 14.45 -16.24
N TRP A 376 -4.54 13.35 -16.34
CA TRP A 376 -3.81 12.91 -17.54
C TRP A 376 -4.73 12.49 -18.70
N THR A 377 -6.02 12.23 -18.45
CA THR A 377 -6.92 11.76 -19.52
C THR A 377 -7.17 12.80 -20.61
N GLY A 378 -6.91 14.09 -20.34
CA GLY A 378 -6.96 15.15 -21.36
C GLY A 378 -5.72 15.26 -22.23
N THR A 379 -4.65 14.51 -21.93
CA THR A 379 -3.39 14.51 -22.69
C THR A 379 -3.20 13.28 -23.56
N VAL A 380 -4.22 12.41 -23.65
CA VAL A 380 -4.21 11.19 -24.45
C VAL A 380 -5.38 11.21 -25.43
N ASP A 381 -5.22 10.55 -26.57
CA ASP A 381 -6.23 10.46 -27.63
C ASP A 381 -7.26 9.34 -27.38
N ALA A 382 -6.92 8.35 -26.56
CA ALA A 382 -7.79 7.23 -26.23
C ALA A 382 -7.65 6.87 -24.75
N ARG A 383 -8.80 6.58 -24.11
CA ARG A 383 -8.82 6.14 -22.71
C ARG A 383 -8.67 4.62 -22.63
N PRO A 384 -7.86 4.10 -21.70
CA PRO A 384 -7.83 2.68 -21.40
C PRO A 384 -9.20 2.17 -20.94
N ILE A 385 -9.57 1.01 -21.43
CA ILE A 385 -10.76 0.25 -21.01
C ILE A 385 -10.26 -0.86 -20.09
N ILE A 386 -10.96 -1.10 -18.98
CA ILE A 386 -10.56 -2.09 -17.99
C ILE A 386 -11.70 -3.05 -17.64
N SER A 387 -11.33 -4.26 -17.22
CA SER A 387 -12.22 -5.15 -16.47
C SER A 387 -11.43 -5.76 -15.31
N LEU A 388 -12.11 -6.02 -14.21
CA LEU A 388 -11.51 -6.51 -12.97
C LEU A 388 -12.37 -7.59 -12.33
N ALA A 389 -11.74 -8.56 -11.70
CA ALA A 389 -12.40 -9.67 -11.02
C ALA A 389 -11.60 -10.10 -9.79
N HIS A 390 -12.23 -10.81 -8.87
CA HIS A 390 -11.56 -11.40 -7.73
C HIS A 390 -12.31 -12.65 -7.27
N SER A 391 -11.57 -13.64 -6.79
CA SER A 391 -12.13 -14.85 -6.18
C SER A 391 -11.17 -15.36 -5.11
N ARG A 392 -11.72 -15.62 -3.92
CA ARG A 392 -11.05 -16.24 -2.75
C ARG A 392 -9.61 -15.74 -2.50
N GLY A 393 -9.45 -14.42 -2.42
CA GLY A 393 -8.16 -13.81 -2.11
C GLY A 393 -7.21 -13.68 -3.29
N VAL A 394 -7.66 -13.90 -4.53
CA VAL A 394 -6.92 -13.54 -5.75
C VAL A 394 -7.71 -12.48 -6.50
N ALA A 395 -7.04 -11.44 -6.98
CA ALA A 395 -7.63 -10.41 -7.82
C ALA A 395 -6.88 -10.26 -9.13
N VAL A 396 -7.63 -9.95 -10.19
CA VAL A 396 -7.12 -9.89 -11.56
C VAL A 396 -7.72 -8.69 -12.28
N ALA A 397 -6.97 -8.14 -13.22
CA ALA A 397 -7.47 -7.10 -14.08
C ALA A 397 -6.86 -7.20 -15.48
N ILE A 398 -7.65 -6.82 -16.47
CA ILE A 398 -7.25 -6.67 -17.86
C ILE A 398 -7.48 -5.22 -18.29
N ALA A 399 -6.60 -4.69 -19.13
CA ALA A 399 -6.70 -3.36 -19.71
C ALA A 399 -6.34 -3.39 -21.21
N ILE A 400 -6.95 -2.50 -21.99
CA ILE A 400 -6.61 -2.26 -23.41
C ILE A 400 -6.72 -0.76 -23.73
N ILE A 401 -5.89 -0.26 -24.65
CA ILE A 401 -6.10 1.03 -25.33
C ILE A 401 -6.42 0.75 -26.79
N LYS A 402 -7.57 1.22 -27.27
CA LYS A 402 -7.99 1.06 -28.66
C LYS A 402 -7.92 2.38 -29.42
N ASP A 403 -7.54 2.30 -30.69
CA ASP A 403 -7.61 3.41 -31.63
C ASP A 403 -9.05 3.65 -32.10
N GLY A 404 -9.54 4.88 -31.91
CA GLY A 404 -10.85 5.34 -32.42
C GLY A 404 -12.04 5.15 -31.47
N ASP A 405 -13.15 5.83 -31.80
CA ASP A 405 -14.32 6.05 -30.93
C ASP A 405 -15.30 4.87 -30.86
N ARG A 406 -14.93 3.68 -31.39
CA ARG A 406 -15.81 2.50 -31.38
C ARG A 406 -15.56 1.67 -30.14
N GLY A 407 -16.51 1.74 -29.20
CA GLY A 407 -16.50 1.16 -27.85
C GLY A 407 -16.15 -0.33 -27.76
N ALA A 408 -14.85 -0.64 -27.74
CA ALA A 408 -14.36 -1.95 -27.34
C ALA A 408 -14.87 -2.28 -25.95
N ARG A 409 -15.22 -3.55 -25.76
CA ARG A 409 -15.70 -4.07 -24.47
C ARG A 409 -14.78 -5.20 -24.07
N ILE A 410 -14.26 -5.15 -22.85
CA ILE A 410 -13.40 -6.20 -22.34
C ILE A 410 -13.97 -6.75 -21.04
N GLY A 411 -13.79 -8.04 -20.84
CA GLY A 411 -14.27 -8.75 -19.67
C GLY A 411 -13.23 -9.74 -19.20
N ILE A 412 -13.05 -9.83 -17.88
CA ILE A 412 -12.28 -10.87 -17.24
C ILE A 412 -13.06 -11.40 -16.04
N ASP A 413 -13.04 -12.71 -15.86
CA ASP A 413 -13.52 -13.37 -14.65
C ASP A 413 -12.55 -14.46 -14.20
N ILE A 414 -12.56 -14.76 -12.90
CA ILE A 414 -11.68 -15.74 -12.27
C ILE A 414 -12.43 -16.55 -11.22
N GLU A 415 -12.19 -17.85 -11.19
CA GLU A 415 -12.73 -18.77 -10.19
C GLU A 415 -11.69 -19.82 -9.79
N HIS A 416 -11.80 -20.33 -8.57
CA HIS A 416 -11.04 -21.50 -8.15
C HIS A 416 -11.70 -22.80 -8.61
N LEU A 417 -10.89 -23.73 -9.11
CA LEU A 417 -11.25 -25.12 -9.35
C LEU A 417 -11.45 -25.83 -8.01
N CYS A 418 -12.71 -25.92 -7.60
CA CYS A 418 -13.11 -26.54 -6.36
C CYS A 418 -14.53 -27.11 -6.45
N PRO A 419 -14.86 -28.11 -5.61
CA PRO A 419 -16.19 -28.69 -5.56
C PRO A 419 -17.27 -27.61 -5.39
N ARG A 420 -18.21 -27.59 -6.34
CA ARG A 420 -19.37 -26.69 -6.29
C ARG A 420 -20.46 -27.28 -5.39
N PRO A 421 -21.26 -26.45 -4.69
CA PRO A 421 -22.40 -26.93 -3.93
C PRO A 421 -23.38 -27.71 -4.80
N ALA A 422 -24.04 -28.71 -4.24
CA ALA A 422 -25.15 -29.40 -4.92
C ALA A 422 -26.21 -28.37 -5.33
N GLY A 423 -26.71 -28.47 -6.57
CA GLY A 423 -27.65 -27.49 -7.12
C GLY A 423 -27.02 -26.38 -7.98
N PHE A 424 -25.69 -26.30 -8.05
CA PHE A 424 -24.99 -25.24 -8.80
C PHE A 424 -25.37 -25.28 -10.29
N ASP A 425 -25.38 -26.46 -10.90
CA ASP A 425 -25.65 -26.62 -12.33
C ASP A 425 -27.07 -26.15 -12.72
N GLU A 426 -28.06 -26.38 -11.86
CA GLU A 426 -29.45 -25.96 -12.09
C GLU A 426 -29.65 -24.43 -11.98
N VAL A 427 -28.80 -23.76 -11.20
CA VAL A 427 -28.80 -22.31 -11.02
C VAL A 427 -27.99 -21.63 -12.12
N ALA A 428 -26.80 -22.16 -12.42
CA ALA A 428 -25.86 -21.58 -13.37
C ALA A 428 -26.26 -21.80 -14.84
N PHE A 429 -26.92 -22.92 -15.15
CA PHE A 429 -27.22 -23.33 -16.52
C PHE A 429 -28.71 -23.63 -16.73
N THR A 430 -29.22 -23.26 -17.89
CA THR A 430 -30.54 -23.66 -18.40
C THR A 430 -30.53 -25.13 -18.84
N SER A 431 -31.71 -25.70 -19.11
CA SER A 431 -31.83 -27.07 -19.61
C SER A 431 -31.08 -27.27 -20.93
N SER A 432 -31.19 -26.33 -21.87
CA SER A 432 -30.51 -26.40 -23.16
C SER A 432 -28.98 -26.32 -23.02
N GLU A 433 -28.48 -25.52 -22.09
CA GLU A 433 -27.05 -25.48 -21.80
C GLU A 433 -26.56 -26.79 -21.17
N ARG A 434 -27.35 -27.40 -20.28
CA ARG A 434 -27.01 -28.71 -19.71
C ARG A 434 -26.95 -29.81 -20.77
N GLU A 435 -27.69 -29.70 -21.86
CA GLU A 435 -27.58 -30.63 -23.01
C GLU A 435 -26.25 -30.45 -23.74
N VAL A 436 -25.80 -29.21 -23.97
CA VAL A 436 -24.47 -28.92 -24.52
C VAL A 436 -23.37 -29.47 -23.61
N LEU A 437 -23.51 -29.25 -22.31
CA LEU A 437 -22.53 -29.63 -21.29
C LEU A 437 -22.55 -31.14 -20.96
N ALA A 438 -23.63 -31.86 -21.29
CA ALA A 438 -23.73 -33.30 -21.08
C ALA A 438 -22.73 -34.11 -21.92
N ASN A 439 -22.26 -33.53 -23.04
CA ASN A 439 -21.28 -34.15 -23.93
C ASN A 439 -19.82 -33.92 -23.50
N LEU A 440 -19.58 -33.21 -22.39
CA LEU A 440 -18.23 -32.97 -21.88
C LEU A 440 -17.59 -34.26 -21.35
N PRO A 441 -16.27 -34.45 -21.54
CA PRO A 441 -15.55 -35.58 -20.97
C PRO A 441 -15.68 -35.62 -19.45
N ALA A 442 -15.95 -36.80 -18.89
CA ALA A 442 -16.28 -36.96 -17.46
C ALA A 442 -15.14 -36.52 -16.52
N ASP A 443 -13.90 -36.67 -16.96
CA ASP A 443 -12.65 -36.31 -16.25
C ASP A 443 -12.38 -34.81 -16.19
N SER A 444 -12.94 -34.02 -17.12
CA SER A 444 -12.77 -32.56 -17.19
C SER A 444 -14.06 -31.78 -17.01
N ARG A 445 -15.19 -32.47 -16.77
CA ARG A 445 -16.52 -31.85 -16.66
C ARG A 445 -16.58 -30.75 -15.62
N GLU A 446 -16.05 -30.98 -14.41
CA GLU A 446 -16.09 -29.99 -13.33
C GLU A 446 -15.33 -28.71 -13.70
N GLU A 447 -14.14 -28.86 -14.29
CA GLU A 447 -13.35 -27.74 -14.79
C GLU A 447 -14.12 -26.96 -15.86
N TRP A 448 -14.73 -27.66 -16.83
CA TRP A 448 -15.47 -27.03 -17.92
C TRP A 448 -16.75 -26.34 -17.49
N LEU A 449 -17.43 -26.83 -16.45
CA LEU A 449 -18.55 -26.12 -15.84
C LEU A 449 -18.08 -24.77 -15.26
N ILE A 450 -16.91 -24.73 -14.62
CA ILE A 450 -16.33 -23.49 -14.11
C ILE A 450 -15.85 -22.59 -15.25
N ARG A 451 -15.24 -23.12 -16.31
CA ARG A 451 -14.88 -22.36 -17.52
C ARG A 451 -16.11 -21.69 -18.15
N CYS A 452 -17.23 -22.42 -18.24
CA CYS A 452 -18.48 -21.88 -18.75
C CYS A 452 -19.08 -20.81 -17.83
N TRP A 453 -18.98 -20.99 -16.51
CA TRP A 453 -19.37 -19.97 -15.54
C TRP A 453 -18.54 -18.68 -15.71
N CYS A 454 -17.22 -18.80 -15.71
CA CYS A 454 -16.32 -17.66 -15.91
C CYS A 454 -16.59 -16.97 -17.25
N ALA A 455 -16.88 -17.72 -18.32
CA ALA A 455 -17.21 -17.17 -19.63
C ALA A 455 -18.47 -16.28 -19.59
N LYS A 456 -19.53 -16.71 -18.88
CA LYS A 456 -20.74 -15.91 -18.70
C LYS A 456 -20.46 -14.61 -17.97
N GLU A 457 -19.72 -14.69 -16.86
CA GLU A 457 -19.36 -13.53 -16.04
C GLU A 457 -18.44 -12.55 -16.77
N ALA A 458 -17.45 -13.06 -17.52
CA ALA A 458 -16.56 -12.24 -18.32
C ALA A 458 -17.35 -11.46 -19.39
N VAL A 459 -18.26 -12.11 -20.12
CA VAL A 459 -19.11 -11.44 -21.11
C VAL A 459 -20.06 -10.43 -20.47
N ALA A 460 -20.65 -10.77 -19.32
CA ALA A 460 -21.50 -9.84 -18.58
C ALA A 460 -20.75 -8.60 -18.09
N LYS A 461 -19.50 -8.76 -17.65
CA LYS A 461 -18.60 -7.65 -17.27
C LYS A 461 -18.21 -6.78 -18.45
N ALA A 462 -17.95 -7.37 -19.61
CA ALA A 462 -17.66 -6.63 -20.83
C ALA A 462 -18.82 -5.71 -21.25
N LEU A 463 -20.06 -6.19 -21.09
CA LEU A 463 -21.26 -5.38 -21.35
C LEU A 463 -21.50 -4.32 -20.28
N GLY A 464 -21.04 -4.56 -19.06
CA GLY A 464 -21.11 -3.60 -17.97
C GLY A 464 -22.33 -3.68 -17.09
N THR A 465 -23.25 -4.54 -17.45
CA THR A 465 -24.51 -4.76 -16.78
C THR A 465 -24.40 -5.76 -15.64
N GLY A 466 -23.33 -6.56 -15.60
CA GLY A 466 -23.29 -7.79 -14.81
C GLY A 466 -24.35 -8.79 -15.30
N LEU A 467 -24.54 -9.88 -14.57
CA LEU A 467 -25.59 -10.88 -14.84
C LEU A 467 -26.97 -10.37 -14.41
N ILE A 468 -27.50 -9.37 -15.12
CA ILE A 468 -28.89 -8.91 -14.95
C ILE A 468 -29.82 -10.10 -15.22
N GLU A 469 -30.80 -10.34 -14.34
CA GLU A 469 -31.66 -11.55 -14.32
C GLU A 469 -30.94 -12.88 -13.99
N GLY A 470 -29.69 -12.80 -13.51
CA GLY A 470 -28.89 -13.96 -13.12
C GLY A 470 -28.18 -14.64 -14.31
N PRO A 471 -27.58 -15.82 -14.09
CA PRO A 471 -26.71 -16.51 -15.07
C PRO A 471 -27.37 -16.91 -16.40
N ARG A 472 -28.69 -16.75 -16.52
CA ARG A 472 -29.48 -17.17 -17.69
C ARG A 472 -29.55 -16.09 -18.77
N SER A 473 -29.11 -14.87 -18.48
CA SER A 473 -29.03 -13.79 -19.47
C SER A 473 -27.83 -13.91 -20.41
N VAL A 474 -26.93 -14.86 -20.15
CA VAL A 474 -25.85 -15.27 -21.04
C VAL A 474 -25.90 -16.79 -21.18
N ALA A 475 -26.17 -17.28 -22.39
CA ALA A 475 -26.36 -18.70 -22.68
C ALA A 475 -25.13 -19.31 -23.37
N ILE A 476 -24.68 -20.49 -22.93
CA ILE A 476 -23.64 -21.26 -23.62
C ILE A 476 -24.17 -21.75 -24.97
N ALA A 477 -23.51 -21.32 -26.06
CA ALA A 477 -23.84 -21.72 -27.41
C ALA A 477 -22.97 -22.88 -27.90
N ALA A 478 -21.68 -22.87 -27.57
CA ALA A 478 -20.75 -23.95 -27.91
C ALA A 478 -19.53 -23.97 -26.97
N VAL A 479 -18.89 -25.13 -26.87
CA VAL A 479 -17.63 -25.33 -26.15
C VAL A 479 -16.61 -25.92 -27.11
N ASP A 480 -15.45 -25.27 -27.24
CA ASP A 480 -14.30 -25.77 -27.98
C ASP A 480 -13.22 -26.20 -26.98
N LEU A 481 -13.12 -27.52 -26.79
CA LEU A 481 -12.17 -28.14 -25.88
C LEU A 481 -10.71 -27.91 -26.30
N ALA A 482 -10.44 -27.91 -27.61
CA ALA A 482 -9.08 -27.82 -28.14
C ALA A 482 -8.56 -26.37 -28.13
N GLY A 483 -9.43 -25.42 -28.44
CA GLY A 483 -9.13 -23.99 -28.40
C GLY A 483 -9.27 -23.34 -27.01
N GLU A 484 -9.68 -24.11 -26.00
CA GLU A 484 -10.03 -23.63 -24.65
C GLU A 484 -11.03 -22.46 -24.67
N GLN A 485 -12.05 -22.53 -25.52
CA GLN A 485 -12.99 -21.45 -25.77
C GLN A 485 -14.44 -21.82 -25.44
N VAL A 486 -15.19 -20.82 -24.99
CA VAL A 486 -16.62 -20.92 -24.75
C VAL A 486 -17.32 -19.84 -25.57
N ALA A 487 -18.19 -20.24 -26.48
CA ALA A 487 -19.04 -19.34 -27.22
C ALA A 487 -20.36 -19.14 -26.46
N VAL A 488 -20.77 -17.89 -26.26
CA VAL A 488 -22.00 -17.55 -25.57
C VAL A 488 -22.90 -16.65 -26.43
N ARG A 489 -24.20 -16.66 -26.16
CA ARG A 489 -25.19 -15.75 -26.77
C ARG A 489 -25.92 -14.99 -25.68
N LEU A 490 -26.27 -13.74 -25.96
CA LEU A 490 -27.09 -12.96 -25.03
C LEU A 490 -28.53 -13.49 -25.04
N ALA A 491 -29.15 -13.49 -23.86
CA ALA A 491 -30.53 -13.92 -23.66
C ALA A 491 -31.24 -12.95 -22.70
N GLY A 492 -32.58 -13.05 -22.64
CA GLY A 492 -33.40 -12.27 -21.72
C GLY A 492 -33.19 -10.75 -21.87
N GLU A 493 -33.07 -10.05 -20.75
CA GLU A 493 -32.87 -8.61 -20.72
C GLU A 493 -31.57 -8.14 -21.38
N LEU A 494 -30.47 -8.90 -21.30
CA LEU A 494 -29.21 -8.53 -21.95
C LEU A 494 -29.33 -8.49 -23.47
N ALA A 495 -30.05 -9.45 -24.05
CA ALA A 495 -30.36 -9.44 -25.48
C ALA A 495 -31.25 -8.25 -25.88
N ARG A 496 -32.20 -7.84 -25.04
CA ARG A 496 -33.05 -6.66 -25.29
C ARG A 496 -32.28 -5.35 -25.22
N ARG A 497 -31.32 -5.22 -24.30
CA ARG A 497 -30.48 -4.02 -24.13
C ARG A 497 -29.40 -3.89 -25.19
N HIS A 498 -28.98 -5.01 -25.76
CA HIS A 498 -27.96 -5.05 -26.81
C HIS A 498 -28.46 -5.84 -28.03
N PRO A 499 -29.46 -5.32 -28.77
CA PRO A 499 -30.07 -6.05 -29.90
C PRO A 499 -29.04 -6.39 -30.98
N ASP A 500 -28.07 -5.51 -31.23
CA ASP A 500 -26.98 -5.75 -32.18
C ASP A 500 -26.08 -6.93 -31.81
N LEU A 501 -26.10 -7.32 -30.53
CA LEU A 501 -25.33 -8.43 -29.98
C LEU A 501 -26.15 -9.70 -29.75
N ALA A 502 -27.47 -9.61 -29.71
CA ALA A 502 -28.35 -10.72 -29.41
C ALA A 502 -28.24 -11.86 -30.44
N THR A 503 -27.84 -11.54 -31.67
CA THR A 503 -27.79 -12.48 -32.80
C THR A 503 -26.39 -13.04 -33.06
N ILE A 504 -25.35 -12.60 -32.35
CA ILE A 504 -23.97 -13.07 -32.54
C ILE A 504 -23.51 -13.94 -31.38
N SER A 505 -22.64 -14.90 -31.67
CA SER A 505 -21.92 -15.65 -30.64
C SER A 505 -20.69 -14.85 -30.21
N ILE A 506 -20.58 -14.57 -28.91
CA ILE A 506 -19.43 -13.91 -28.29
C ILE A 506 -18.50 -14.99 -27.75
N VAL A 507 -17.21 -14.91 -28.09
CA VAL A 507 -16.22 -15.89 -27.62
C VAL A 507 -15.54 -15.38 -26.36
N ALA A 508 -15.57 -16.21 -25.30
CA ALA A 508 -14.71 -16.10 -24.15
C ALA A 508 -13.59 -17.14 -24.28
N ARG A 509 -12.34 -16.67 -24.20
CA ARG A 509 -11.16 -17.53 -24.11
C ARG A 509 -10.96 -17.90 -22.66
N THR A 510 -10.67 -19.15 -22.38
CA THR A 510 -10.49 -19.65 -21.03
C THR A 510 -9.10 -20.24 -20.86
N VAL A 511 -8.53 -20.11 -19.68
CA VAL A 511 -7.22 -20.68 -19.33
C VAL A 511 -7.30 -21.24 -17.93
N ARG A 512 -6.70 -22.41 -17.71
CA ARG A 512 -6.43 -22.93 -16.38
C ARG A 512 -4.95 -22.74 -16.04
N GLN A 513 -4.68 -22.19 -14.87
CA GLN A 513 -3.34 -22.17 -14.27
C GLN A 513 -3.47 -22.64 -12.82
N ASP A 514 -2.83 -23.76 -12.50
CA ASP A 514 -2.95 -24.42 -11.20
C ASP A 514 -4.43 -24.73 -10.84
N ASP A 515 -4.94 -24.12 -9.77
CA ASP A 515 -6.32 -24.19 -9.32
C ASP A 515 -7.17 -22.99 -9.77
N LEU A 516 -6.66 -22.11 -10.62
CA LEU A 516 -7.38 -20.94 -11.12
C LEU A 516 -7.88 -21.17 -12.54
N ILE A 517 -9.15 -20.84 -12.77
CA ILE A 517 -9.78 -20.80 -14.09
C ILE A 517 -10.13 -19.34 -14.38
N VAL A 518 -9.60 -18.85 -15.48
CA VAL A 518 -9.86 -17.49 -15.97
C VAL A 518 -10.67 -17.57 -17.25
N ALA A 519 -11.54 -16.59 -17.46
CA ALA A 519 -12.13 -16.32 -18.76
C ALA A 519 -11.91 -14.87 -19.13
N THR A 520 -11.51 -14.63 -20.38
CA THR A 520 -11.30 -13.31 -20.96
C THR A 520 -12.09 -13.16 -22.25
N THR A 521 -12.68 -11.99 -22.45
CA THR A 521 -13.35 -11.65 -23.70
C THR A 521 -13.02 -10.23 -24.09
N ILE A 522 -12.87 -10.00 -25.39
CA ILE A 522 -12.72 -8.69 -25.99
C ILE A 522 -13.70 -8.67 -27.16
N TRP A 523 -14.56 -7.67 -27.17
CA TRP A 523 -15.52 -7.46 -28.22
C TRP A 523 -15.27 -6.13 -28.91
N GLU A 524 -15.26 -6.17 -30.23
CA GLU A 524 -15.20 -5.02 -31.11
C GLU A 524 -16.31 -5.15 -32.15
N THR A 525 -17.08 -4.08 -32.37
CA THR A 525 -18.03 -4.02 -33.50
C THR A 525 -17.27 -4.22 -34.81
N ALA A 526 -17.72 -5.20 -35.60
CA ALA A 526 -17.07 -5.76 -36.79
C ALA A 526 -16.19 -4.79 -37.58
N ASP A 527 -14.88 -5.08 -37.56
CA ASP A 527 -14.05 -5.22 -38.75
C ASP A 527 -12.68 -5.86 -38.44
N ASP A 528 -12.28 -6.00 -37.16
CA ASP A 528 -10.92 -6.49 -36.86
C ASP A 528 -10.80 -7.77 -35.99
N TRP A 529 -11.87 -8.29 -35.34
CA TRP A 529 -11.65 -9.26 -34.22
C TRP A 529 -12.67 -10.36 -33.91
N LEU A 530 -13.60 -10.72 -34.79
CA LEU A 530 -14.48 -11.87 -34.54
C LEU A 530 -13.93 -13.17 -35.16
N PRO A 531 -13.51 -14.18 -34.38
CA PRO A 531 -13.54 -15.55 -34.86
C PRO A 531 -14.99 -16.01 -34.84
N VAL A 532 -15.67 -15.89 -35.99
CA VAL A 532 -16.94 -16.58 -36.22
C VAL A 532 -16.61 -18.07 -36.28
N LEU A 533 -16.97 -18.83 -35.24
CA LEU A 533 -17.15 -20.27 -35.42
C LEU A 533 -18.35 -20.45 -36.34
N SER A 534 -18.09 -20.76 -37.61
CA SER A 534 -19.14 -21.03 -38.59
C SER A 534 -19.92 -22.27 -38.15
N ASP A 535 -21.24 -22.13 -38.11
CA ASP A 535 -22.21 -23.17 -37.75
C ASP A 535 -22.39 -24.16 -38.92
N GLU A 536 -21.28 -24.70 -39.45
CA GLU A 536 -21.27 -25.67 -40.55
C GLU A 536 -20.69 -27.01 -40.11
N ARG A 537 -21.52 -27.80 -39.40
CA ARG A 537 -21.62 -29.25 -39.59
C ARG A 537 -23.08 -29.68 -39.42
N ARG A 538 -23.79 -29.73 -40.54
CA ARG A 538 -24.92 -30.64 -40.76
C ARG A 538 -24.44 -31.85 -41.53
#